data_AF-A0A843F7Z6-F1
#
_entry.id   AF-A0A843F7Z6-F1
#
_cell.length_a   1.000
_cell.length_b   1.000
_cell.length_c   1.000
_cell.angle_alpha   90.00
_cell.angle_beta   90.00
_cell.angle_gamma   90.00
#
_symmetry.space_group_name_H-M   'P 1'
#
loop_
_entity.id
_entity.type
_entity.pdbx_description
1 polymer ?
#
loop_
_entity_poly.entity_id
_entity_poly.type
_entity_poly.pdbx_seq_one_letter_code
_entity_poly.pdbx_strand_id
1 'polypeptide(L)'
;KVLSDTGSPLSGVNVTFNINGVFYNRLTDANGVASLAINLEPGTYTITAEYDSGRVSNKITVKPVILTSDVTMYYKDGTTFKATILDGMGNVLPGVEVTFNINGVFYQRTTNSSGVANLNINLQSGKYIITSMYNGLGVSNTITIRNI
;
A
#
# COMPACT_ATOMS: atom_id res chain seq x y z
N LYS A 1 -20.57 -4.33 13.99
CA LYS A 1 -21.89 -5.01 14.08
C LYS A 1 -22.80 -4.12 14.90
N VAL A 2 -24.03 -3.92 14.47
CA VAL A 2 -25.04 -3.12 15.18
C VAL A 2 -26.11 -4.09 15.70
N LEU A 3 -26.43 -3.97 16.98
CA LEU A 3 -27.40 -4.80 17.69
C LEU A 3 -28.45 -3.91 18.34
N SER A 4 -29.66 -4.44 18.53
CA SER A 4 -30.68 -3.85 19.39
C SER A 4 -30.27 -3.92 20.86
N ASP A 5 -31.04 -3.27 21.72
CA ASP A 5 -30.98 -3.40 23.19
C ASP A 5 -31.14 -4.85 23.67
N THR A 6 -31.93 -5.66 22.95
CA THR A 6 -32.10 -7.10 23.19
C THR A 6 -30.99 -7.98 22.60
N GLY A 7 -29.98 -7.38 21.96
CA GLY A 7 -28.85 -8.08 21.35
C GLY A 7 -29.13 -8.69 19.97
N SER A 8 -30.31 -8.44 19.39
CA SER A 8 -30.65 -8.92 18.04
C SER A 8 -29.98 -8.06 16.96
N PRO A 9 -29.51 -8.63 15.84
CA PRO A 9 -28.89 -7.86 14.76
C PRO A 9 -29.87 -6.88 14.11
N LEU A 10 -29.43 -5.64 13.88
CA LEU A 10 -30.20 -4.64 13.17
C LEU A 10 -29.80 -4.61 11.69
N SER A 11 -30.68 -5.06 10.81
CA SER A 11 -30.45 -5.10 9.35
C SER A 11 -30.96 -3.84 8.65
N GLY A 12 -30.29 -3.44 7.57
CA GLY A 12 -30.70 -2.31 6.73
C GLY A 12 -30.56 -0.93 7.38
N VAL A 13 -29.88 -0.83 8.53
CA VAL A 13 -29.63 0.45 9.18
C VAL A 13 -28.36 1.11 8.66
N ASN A 14 -28.36 2.44 8.56
CA ASN A 14 -27.22 3.19 8.05
C ASN A 14 -26.16 3.43 9.13
N VAL A 15 -24.94 2.94 8.89
CA VAL A 15 -23.75 3.20 9.70
C VAL A 15 -22.85 4.18 8.96
N THR A 16 -22.41 5.23 9.64
CA THR A 16 -21.45 6.19 9.11
C THR A 16 -20.04 5.79 9.55
N PHE A 17 -19.18 5.42 8.60
CA PHE A 17 -17.76 5.26 8.85
C PHE A 17 -17.02 6.57 8.59
N ASN A 18 -16.09 6.94 9.46
CA ASN A 18 -15.14 8.03 9.24
C ASN A 18 -13.72 7.47 9.29
N ILE A 19 -12.95 7.75 8.24
CA ILE A 19 -11.51 7.49 8.19
C ILE A 19 -10.82 8.64 7.45
N ASN A 20 -9.76 9.21 8.04
CA ASN A 20 -9.07 10.41 7.53
C ASN A 20 -9.98 11.62 7.24
N GLY A 21 -11.08 11.77 7.98
CA GLY A 21 -12.04 12.85 7.77
C GLY A 21 -12.96 12.64 6.57
N VAL A 22 -12.90 11.48 5.91
CA VAL A 22 -13.81 11.08 4.84
C VAL A 22 -14.90 10.18 5.40
N PHE A 23 -16.15 10.51 5.08
CA PHE A 23 -17.33 9.84 5.62
C PHE A 23 -17.97 8.90 4.59
N TYR A 24 -18.32 7.69 5.03
CA TYR A 24 -18.92 6.64 4.20
C TYR A 24 -20.16 6.06 4.88
N ASN A 25 -21.30 6.19 4.22
CA ASN A 25 -22.57 5.57 4.64
C ASN A 25 -22.66 4.12 4.14
N ARG A 26 -22.92 3.17 5.03
CA ARG A 26 -23.05 1.74 4.71
C ARG A 26 -24.23 1.14 5.46
N LEU A 27 -25.06 0.40 4.73
CA LEU A 27 -26.15 -0.37 5.33
C LEU A 27 -25.60 -1.64 5.97
N THR A 28 -26.20 -2.03 7.09
CA THR A 28 -25.96 -3.34 7.69
C THR A 28 -26.64 -4.45 6.89
N ASP A 29 -25.97 -5.61 6.81
CA ASP A 29 -26.54 -6.84 6.24
C ASP A 29 -27.58 -7.49 7.19
N ALA A 30 -28.09 -8.68 6.82
CA ALA A 30 -29.03 -9.44 7.65
C ALA A 30 -28.49 -9.82 9.04
N ASN A 31 -27.17 -9.83 9.22
CA ASN A 31 -26.48 -10.12 10.47
C ASN A 31 -26.13 -8.85 11.26
N GLY A 32 -26.57 -7.67 10.82
CA GLY A 32 -26.25 -6.40 11.45
C GLY A 32 -24.81 -5.94 11.21
N VAL A 33 -24.14 -6.45 10.18
CA VAL A 33 -22.75 -6.10 9.84
C VAL A 33 -22.74 -5.06 8.72
N ALA A 34 -22.17 -3.88 8.98
CA ALA A 34 -21.82 -2.92 7.94
C ALA A 34 -20.33 -3.09 7.60
N SER A 35 -20.01 -3.05 6.30
CA SER A 35 -18.66 -3.30 5.79
C SER A 35 -18.17 -2.15 4.92
N LEU A 36 -16.90 -1.79 5.06
CA LEU A 36 -16.22 -0.78 4.26
C LEU A 36 -14.95 -1.37 3.63
N ALA A 37 -14.88 -1.36 2.30
CA ALA A 37 -13.65 -1.66 1.58
C ALA A 37 -12.64 -0.52 1.79
N ILE A 38 -11.39 -0.86 2.10
CA ILE A 38 -10.31 0.09 2.37
C ILE A 38 -9.32 0.09 1.20
N ASN A 39 -9.12 1.27 0.61
CA ASN A 39 -8.11 1.53 -0.41
C ASN A 39 -7.34 2.79 -0.01
N LEU A 40 -6.38 2.63 0.91
CA LEU A 40 -5.56 3.70 1.44
C LEU A 40 -4.08 3.35 1.24
N GLU A 41 -3.22 4.37 1.20
CA GLU A 41 -1.78 4.14 1.22
C GLU A 41 -1.35 3.44 2.52
N PRO A 42 -0.20 2.75 2.52
CA PRO A 42 0.34 2.10 3.72
C PRO A 42 0.46 3.08 4.88
N GLY A 43 -0.01 2.67 6.06
CA GLY A 43 -0.10 3.56 7.21
C GLY A 43 -0.99 3.01 8.31
N THR A 44 -1.03 3.72 9.43
CA THR A 44 -1.95 3.41 10.53
C THR A 44 -3.02 4.49 10.59
N TYR A 45 -4.28 4.05 10.60
CA TYR A 45 -5.45 4.92 10.56
C TYR A 45 -6.37 4.62 11.72
N THR A 46 -7.03 5.65 12.23
CA THR A 46 -8.20 5.47 13.09
C THR A 46 -9.44 5.44 12.21
N ILE A 47 -10.22 4.37 12.33
CA ILE A 47 -11.54 4.26 11.74
C ILE A 47 -12.58 4.35 12.84
N THR A 48 -13.58 5.19 12.63
CA THR A 48 -14.71 5.39 13.52
C THR A 48 -15.97 4.90 12.82
N ALA A 49 -16.84 4.20 13.55
CA ALA A 49 -18.17 3.82 13.09
C ALA A 49 -19.22 4.44 14.02
N GLU A 50 -20.22 5.08 13.41
CA GLU A 50 -21.26 5.84 14.08
C GLU A 50 -22.64 5.32 13.66
N TYR A 51 -23.53 5.12 14.63
CA TYR A 51 -24.93 4.78 14.45
C TYR A 51 -25.75 5.43 15.56
N ASP A 52 -26.75 6.23 15.19
CA ASP A 52 -27.50 7.07 16.12
C ASP A 52 -26.57 7.92 17.00
N SER A 53 -26.71 7.91 18.34
CA SER A 53 -25.79 8.56 19.26
C SER A 53 -24.54 7.74 19.61
N GLY A 54 -24.45 6.50 19.10
CA GLY A 54 -23.38 5.55 19.42
C GLY A 54 -22.17 5.71 18.50
N ARG A 55 -20.97 5.66 19.08
CA ARG A 55 -19.70 5.75 18.35
C ARG A 55 -18.67 4.77 18.88
N VAL A 56 -18.05 4.02 17.97
CA VAL A 56 -16.91 3.14 18.27
C VAL A 56 -15.73 3.49 17.37
N SER A 57 -14.50 3.36 17.88
CA SER A 57 -13.30 3.62 17.10
C SER A 57 -12.30 2.49 17.24
N ASN A 58 -11.62 2.18 16.14
CA ASN A 58 -10.57 1.16 16.07
C ASN A 58 -9.36 1.71 15.32
N LYS A 59 -8.19 1.09 15.54
CA LYS A 59 -7.02 1.33 14.71
C LYS A 59 -6.90 0.24 13.66
N ILE A 60 -6.62 0.62 12.43
CA ILE A 60 -6.28 -0.30 11.35
C ILE A 60 -4.89 0.04 10.82
N THR A 61 -4.16 -0.97 10.36
CA THR A 61 -2.86 -0.80 9.72
C THR A 61 -2.93 -1.36 8.31
N VAL A 62 -2.73 -0.50 7.32
CA VAL A 62 -2.55 -0.89 5.92
C VAL A 62 -1.07 -1.12 5.70
N LYS A 63 -0.71 -2.33 5.28
CA LYS A 63 0.69 -2.72 5.07
C LYS A 63 1.14 -2.40 3.63
N PRO A 64 2.42 -2.08 3.42
CA PRO A 64 2.96 -1.89 2.07
C PRO A 64 3.00 -3.20 1.29
N VAL A 65 2.70 -3.11 0.00
CA VAL A 65 2.83 -4.22 -0.97
C VAL A 65 4.04 -4.08 -1.88
N ILE A 66 4.72 -2.92 -1.86
CA ILE A 66 5.98 -2.68 -2.54
C ILE A 66 7.04 -2.49 -1.46
N LEU A 67 7.97 -3.43 -1.34
CA LEU A 67 9.10 -3.34 -0.42
C LEU A 67 10.36 -2.99 -1.21
N THR A 68 10.96 -1.86 -0.86
CA THR A 68 12.18 -1.37 -1.48
C THR A 68 12.87 -0.39 -0.53
N SER A 69 14.12 -0.06 -0.81
CA SER A 69 14.96 0.77 0.04
C SER A 69 15.93 1.60 -0.79
N ASP A 70 16.46 2.65 -0.17
CA ASP A 70 17.52 3.45 -0.76
C ASP A 70 18.74 2.59 -1.10
N VAL A 71 19.46 3.00 -2.15
CA VAL A 71 20.67 2.32 -2.63
C VAL A 71 21.83 3.30 -2.60
N THR A 72 22.96 2.88 -2.07
CA THR A 72 24.24 3.57 -2.25
C THR A 72 25.19 2.65 -2.99
N MET A 73 25.78 3.13 -4.07
CA MET A 73 26.68 2.38 -4.93
C MET A 73 27.85 3.25 -5.42
N TYR A 74 28.91 2.62 -5.90
CA TYR A 74 29.94 3.29 -6.69
C TYR A 74 29.62 3.22 -8.19
N TYR A 75 30.10 4.20 -8.94
CA TYR A 75 29.90 4.23 -10.38
C TYR A 75 30.42 2.94 -11.03
N LYS A 76 29.51 2.21 -11.71
CA LYS A 76 29.78 0.93 -12.39
C LYS A 76 30.20 -0.25 -11.49
N ASP A 77 29.82 -0.27 -10.22
CA ASP A 77 30.11 -1.41 -9.32
C ASP A 77 29.20 -2.64 -9.51
N GLY A 78 28.18 -2.54 -10.37
CA GLY A 78 27.24 -3.62 -10.65
C GLY A 78 26.04 -3.71 -9.69
N THR A 79 25.91 -2.78 -8.73
CA THR A 79 24.75 -2.71 -7.84
C THR A 79 23.46 -2.49 -8.63
N THR A 80 22.40 -3.18 -8.20
CA THR A 80 21.06 -3.11 -8.81
C THR A 80 20.06 -2.59 -7.80
N PHE A 81 19.06 -1.86 -8.28
CA PHE A 81 17.90 -1.49 -7.49
C PHE A 81 16.88 -2.61 -7.49
N LYS A 82 16.24 -2.86 -6.35
CA LYS A 82 15.32 -3.99 -6.16
C LYS A 82 14.01 -3.53 -5.56
N ALA A 83 12.92 -4.08 -6.05
CA ALA A 83 11.61 -3.99 -5.42
C ALA A 83 11.00 -5.38 -5.29
N THR A 84 10.58 -5.74 -4.07
CA THR A 84 9.84 -6.97 -3.79
C THR A 84 8.36 -6.63 -3.74
N ILE A 85 7.55 -7.37 -4.49
CA ILE A 85 6.10 -7.19 -4.52
C ILE A 85 5.42 -8.26 -3.69
N LEU A 86 4.46 -7.84 -2.87
CA LEU A 86 3.65 -8.70 -2.02
C LEU A 86 2.16 -8.64 -2.40
N ASP A 87 1.42 -9.68 -2.05
CA ASP A 87 -0.04 -9.67 -2.07
C ASP A 87 -0.62 -8.98 -0.82
N GLY A 88 -1.96 -8.89 -0.76
CA GLY A 88 -2.66 -8.31 0.40
C GLY A 88 -2.52 -9.09 1.70
N MET A 89 -1.96 -10.30 1.67
CA MET A 89 -1.68 -11.14 2.83
C MET A 89 -0.21 -11.09 3.25
N GLY A 90 0.66 -10.46 2.46
CA GLY A 90 2.10 -10.35 2.69
C GLY A 90 2.94 -11.45 2.04
N ASN A 91 2.37 -12.28 1.16
CA ASN A 91 3.13 -13.27 0.39
C ASN A 91 3.77 -12.63 -0.84
N VAL A 92 4.93 -13.14 -1.26
CA VAL A 92 5.59 -12.66 -2.48
C VAL A 92 4.76 -12.95 -3.73
N LEU A 93 4.75 -12.00 -4.67
CA LEU A 93 4.06 -12.11 -5.95
C LEU A 93 5.06 -12.26 -7.11
N PRO A 94 5.31 -13.50 -7.60
CA PRO A 94 6.13 -13.74 -8.77
C PRO A 94 5.38 -13.45 -10.08
N GLY A 95 6.11 -13.12 -11.15
CA GLY A 95 5.55 -12.98 -12.50
C GLY A 95 4.74 -11.71 -12.75
N VAL A 96 4.74 -10.74 -11.81
CA VAL A 96 4.02 -9.47 -11.97
C VAL A 96 4.93 -8.37 -12.50
N GLU A 97 4.39 -7.46 -13.30
CA GLU A 97 5.14 -6.32 -13.85
C GLU A 97 5.22 -5.17 -12.83
N VAL A 98 6.41 -4.63 -12.67
CA VAL A 98 6.73 -3.43 -11.88
C VAL A 98 7.30 -2.38 -12.82
N THR A 99 6.79 -1.15 -12.73
CA THR A 99 7.34 -0.03 -13.48
C THR A 99 8.23 0.82 -12.58
N PHE A 100 9.50 0.98 -12.95
CA PHE A 100 10.42 1.91 -12.33
C PHE A 100 10.48 3.22 -13.13
N ASN A 101 10.34 4.37 -12.48
CA ASN A 101 10.67 5.67 -13.06
C ASN A 101 11.93 6.21 -12.40
N ILE A 102 12.91 6.63 -13.21
CA ILE A 102 14.09 7.35 -12.73
C ILE A 102 14.47 8.41 -13.79
N ASN A 103 14.63 9.66 -13.36
CA ASN A 103 14.85 10.82 -14.25
C ASN A 103 13.82 10.93 -15.40
N GLY A 104 12.56 10.56 -15.16
CA GLY A 104 11.51 10.62 -16.19
C GLY A 104 11.54 9.48 -17.21
N VAL A 105 12.50 8.54 -17.10
CA VAL A 105 12.57 7.34 -17.94
C VAL A 105 11.92 6.17 -17.23
N PHE A 106 11.04 5.46 -17.93
CA PHE A 106 10.28 4.33 -17.41
C PHE A 106 10.89 3.00 -17.84
N TYR A 107 11.01 2.06 -16.90
CA TYR A 107 11.53 0.71 -17.11
C TYR A 107 10.57 -0.32 -16.51
N GLN A 108 10.05 -1.22 -17.34
CA GLN A 108 9.22 -2.34 -16.88
C GLN A 108 10.09 -3.56 -16.56
N ARG A 109 9.82 -4.19 -15.42
CA ARG A 109 10.52 -5.40 -14.95
C ARG A 109 9.53 -6.36 -14.32
N THR A 110 9.63 -7.63 -14.68
CA THR A 110 8.82 -8.69 -14.08
C THR A 110 9.49 -9.24 -12.83
N THR A 111 8.71 -9.50 -11.78
CA THR A 111 9.20 -10.13 -10.56
C THR A 111 9.60 -11.59 -10.80
N ASN A 112 10.72 -12.01 -10.20
CA ASN A 112 11.17 -13.40 -10.23
C ASN A 112 10.36 -14.29 -9.27
N SER A 113 10.74 -15.56 -9.12
CA SER A 113 10.08 -16.53 -8.22
C SER A 113 10.06 -16.11 -6.74
N SER A 114 10.93 -15.19 -6.33
CA SER A 114 10.97 -14.61 -4.98
C SER A 114 10.20 -13.29 -4.88
N GLY A 115 9.43 -12.93 -5.91
CA GLY A 115 8.67 -11.68 -5.97
C GLY A 115 9.53 -10.43 -6.20
N VAL A 116 10.79 -10.57 -6.64
CA VAL A 116 11.72 -9.44 -6.78
C VAL A 116 11.86 -9.00 -8.23
N ALA A 117 11.58 -7.74 -8.52
CA ALA A 117 11.93 -7.05 -9.75
C ALA A 117 13.26 -6.30 -9.57
N ASN A 118 14.19 -6.46 -10.51
CA ASN A 118 15.54 -5.88 -10.44
C ASN A 118 15.79 -4.90 -11.60
N LEU A 119 16.39 -3.75 -11.31
CA LEU A 119 16.81 -2.75 -12.30
C LEU A 119 18.32 -2.48 -12.17
N ASN A 120 19.05 -2.71 -13.26
CA ASN A 120 20.45 -2.31 -13.36
C ASN A 120 20.57 -0.78 -13.44
N ILE A 121 21.49 -0.21 -12.68
CA ILE A 121 21.72 1.24 -12.63
C ILE A 121 22.99 1.60 -13.40
N ASN A 122 22.82 2.42 -14.44
CA ASN A 122 23.93 2.91 -15.28
C ASN A 122 23.81 4.43 -15.46
N LEU A 123 23.86 5.16 -14.35
CA LEU A 123 23.84 6.61 -14.30
C LEU A 123 25.19 7.13 -13.78
N GLN A 124 25.53 8.38 -14.13
CA GLN A 124 26.72 9.04 -13.58
C GLN A 124 26.61 9.22 -12.06
N SER A 125 27.72 9.53 -11.40
CA SER A 125 27.70 9.88 -9.97
C SER A 125 26.72 11.02 -9.67
N GLY A 126 26.04 10.93 -8.54
CA GLY A 126 24.95 11.83 -8.21
C GLY A 126 23.91 11.19 -7.30
N LYS A 127 22.84 11.94 -7.02
CA LYS A 127 21.67 11.46 -6.31
C LYS A 127 20.46 11.51 -7.24
N TYR A 128 19.71 10.41 -7.27
CA TYR A 128 18.54 10.25 -8.11
C TYR A 128 17.37 9.76 -7.27
N ILE A 129 16.17 10.22 -7.61
CA ILE A 129 14.93 9.64 -7.08
C ILE A 129 14.47 8.58 -8.07
N ILE A 130 14.24 7.38 -7.55
CA ILE A 130 13.60 6.28 -8.26
C ILE A 130 12.24 6.01 -7.64
N THR A 131 11.22 5.84 -8.48
CA THR A 131 9.87 5.46 -8.04
C THR A 131 9.52 4.09 -8.58
N SER A 132 9.18 3.15 -7.69
CA SER A 132 8.65 1.82 -8.03
C SER A 132 7.14 1.88 -8.02
N MET A 133 6.49 1.43 -9.09
CA MET A 133 5.04 1.47 -9.25
C MET A 133 4.46 0.08 -9.54
N TYR A 134 3.39 -0.25 -8.83
CA TYR A 134 2.64 -1.49 -8.99
C TYR A 134 1.18 -1.29 -8.56
N ASN A 135 0.24 -1.73 -9.40
CA ASN A 135 -1.21 -1.70 -9.13
C ASN A 135 -1.74 -0.34 -8.61
N GLY A 136 -1.30 0.76 -9.25
CA GLY A 136 -1.69 2.13 -8.87
C GLY A 136 -0.98 2.69 -7.63
N LEU A 137 -0.14 1.90 -6.96
CA LEU A 137 0.68 2.33 -5.83
C LEU A 137 2.08 2.72 -6.29
N GLY A 138 2.71 3.66 -5.57
CA GLY A 138 4.06 4.12 -5.85
C GLY A 138 4.88 4.28 -4.57
N VAL A 139 6.13 3.81 -4.58
CA VAL A 139 7.11 4.03 -3.49
C VAL A 139 8.38 4.61 -4.07
N SER A 140 8.87 5.71 -3.50
CA SER A 140 10.09 6.38 -3.96
C SER A 140 11.27 6.16 -3.01
N ASN A 141 12.45 6.01 -3.59
CA ASN A 141 13.72 5.85 -2.89
C ASN A 141 14.81 6.71 -3.51
N THR A 142 15.88 6.92 -2.75
CA THR A 142 17.08 7.60 -3.23
C THR A 142 18.12 6.59 -3.69
N ILE A 143 18.64 6.79 -4.90
CA ILE A 143 19.87 6.14 -5.37
C ILE A 143 21.00 7.15 -5.28
N THR A 144 22.03 6.83 -4.49
CA THR A 144 23.27 7.61 -4.38
C THR A 144 24.41 6.88 -5.08
N ILE A 145 24.95 7.47 -6.15
CA ILE A 145 26.08 6.93 -6.90
C ILE A 145 27.31 7.77 -6.58
N ARG A 146 28.33 7.16 -5.97
CA ARG A 146 29.60 7.79 -5.62
C ARG A 146 30.63 7.60 -6.73
N ASN A 147 31.55 8.56 -6.86
CA ASN A 147 32.76 8.34 -7.64
C ASN A 147 33.64 7.31 -6.94
N ILE A 148 34.43 6.60 -7.74
CA ILE A 148 35.52 5.73 -7.28
C ILE A 148 36.66 6.61 -6.78
#